data_AF-A0A4V5UY71-F1
#
_entry.id   AF-A0A4V5UY71-F1
#
_cell.length_a   1.000
_cell.length_b   1.000
_cell.length_c   1.000
_cell.angle_alpha   90.00
_cell.angle_beta   90.00
_cell.angle_gamma   90.00
#
_symmetry.space_group_name_H-M   'P 1'
#
loop_
_entity.id
_entity.type
_entity.pdbx_description
1 polymer ?
#
loop_
_entity_poly.entity_id
_entity_poly.type
_entity_poly.pdbx_seq_one_letter_code
_entity_poly.pdbx_strand_id
1 'polypeptide(L)'
;MQGDVVRPSSALLRASRWPGVPDRLTALLAVQLLSERRDREGLEHFSALSAERPGSALARSLAGVFRARLHGPVEEALADLDDAAERELGLPHYFRGTTLAALPGCAGRAGTAIADLEFVLAVRDQFPAGFLHAVQWALARAYECAGRPQDALEARRRVGHDRDVALATDYVADAEHGIRFGPPRLVERAPGVHLAQGYDFADFGFVVTGDGVVAIDAGSDPRHVEAALRDLREVTDQPVTHVILTHAHFDHVGGLDAFTDAQVIAQARFPEELRSQAGSPPPFPYLLPRGRDHRKQAVPDRLVGSAETLTVGGVEFGLIPISGGESADGLVVHLPATGVVFVGDMCMPYLGAPFVAEGSAEGLFEAIRTVGDLRPNLLLHGHTGLTDNFTVEALPGLSAALRELHAVVLAGVADGRPLVDLLELDHLPEVLRDHPAAITPYLVMRDGFVQRVNRQATGYWRADGTGVEHFSTAEWAVALDLLGGGGPDAFAKTGEELLSRGDPALALRIVESGLLRHPREPALAALRQRLLLALVERNQFLDPFKFAYYAGLAGLTLAPAG
;
A
#
# COMPACT_ATOMS: atom_id res chain seq x y z
N MET A 1 -8.44 24.03 -26.49
CA MET A 1 -8.88 22.85 -25.73
C MET A 1 -7.69 22.35 -24.94
N GLN A 2 -7.53 22.86 -23.72
CA GLN A 2 -6.68 22.20 -22.73
C GLN A 2 -7.44 20.92 -22.36
N GLY A 3 -6.93 19.78 -22.81
CA GLY A 3 -7.39 18.50 -22.29
C GLY A 3 -6.87 18.42 -20.87
N ASP A 4 -7.74 18.68 -19.89
CA ASP A 4 -7.46 18.29 -18.51
C ASP A 4 -7.31 16.77 -18.53
N VAL A 5 -6.07 16.31 -18.41
CA VAL A 5 -5.78 14.91 -18.13
C VAL A 5 -6.47 14.61 -16.81
N VAL A 6 -7.56 13.86 -16.85
CA VAL A 6 -8.31 13.44 -15.66
C VAL A 6 -7.37 12.57 -14.83
N ARG A 7 -6.79 13.17 -13.80
CA ARG A 7 -5.92 12.49 -12.84
C ARG A 7 -6.80 11.70 -11.86
N PRO A 8 -6.30 10.59 -11.29
CA PRO A 8 -7.02 9.58 -10.47
C PRO A 8 -7.67 10.07 -9.16
N SER A 9 -7.92 11.36 -9.01
CA SER A 9 -8.28 12.05 -7.78
C SER A 9 -9.71 12.58 -7.73
N SER A 10 -10.42 12.64 -8.86
CA SER A 10 -11.81 13.09 -8.90
C SER A 10 -12.73 12.19 -8.05
N ALA A 11 -12.54 10.88 -8.13
CA ALA A 11 -13.34 9.91 -7.35
C ALA A 11 -13.06 10.04 -5.85
N LEU A 12 -11.80 10.15 -5.44
CA LEU A 12 -11.41 10.37 -4.04
C LEU A 12 -11.93 11.70 -3.48
N LEU A 13 -11.80 12.79 -4.25
CA LEU A 13 -12.33 14.12 -3.90
C LEU A 13 -13.86 14.13 -3.81
N ARG A 14 -14.56 13.38 -4.66
CA ARG A 14 -16.00 13.21 -4.57
C ARG A 14 -16.39 12.40 -3.35
N ALA A 15 -15.70 11.28 -3.13
CA ALA A 15 -15.97 10.36 -2.02
C ALA A 15 -15.75 11.04 -0.67
N SER A 16 -14.70 11.85 -0.50
CA SER A 16 -14.40 12.53 0.78
C SER A 16 -15.50 13.48 1.28
N ARG A 17 -16.35 13.97 0.38
CA ARG A 17 -17.51 14.82 0.71
C ARG A 17 -18.74 14.03 1.14
N TRP A 18 -18.76 12.72 0.94
CA TRP A 18 -19.88 11.88 1.39
C TRP A 18 -19.97 11.80 2.91
N PRO A 19 -21.19 11.63 3.46
CA PRO A 19 -21.36 11.47 4.90
C PRO A 19 -20.70 10.19 5.41
N GLY A 20 -20.18 10.21 6.64
CA GLY A 20 -19.60 9.02 7.29
C GLY A 20 -18.23 8.60 6.78
N VAL A 21 -17.58 9.39 5.93
CA VAL A 21 -16.21 9.12 5.47
C VAL A 21 -15.25 9.16 6.67
N PRO A 22 -14.45 8.11 6.90
CA PRO A 22 -13.47 8.09 7.98
C PRO A 22 -12.39 9.18 7.81
N ASP A 23 -11.96 9.79 8.91
CA ASP A 23 -10.90 10.80 8.91
C ASP A 23 -9.59 10.31 8.31
N ARG A 24 -9.31 9.00 8.42
CA ARG A 24 -8.17 8.36 7.74
C ARG A 24 -8.21 8.59 6.23
N LEU A 25 -9.37 8.45 5.58
CA LEU A 25 -9.47 8.67 4.13
C LEU A 25 -9.25 10.15 3.78
N THR A 26 -9.79 11.06 4.59
CA THR A 26 -9.57 12.50 4.46
C THR A 26 -8.08 12.86 4.57
N ALA A 27 -7.37 12.27 5.54
CA ALA A 27 -5.94 12.44 5.71
C ALA A 27 -5.13 11.84 4.54
N LEU A 28 -5.49 10.65 4.07
CA LEU A 28 -4.85 10.01 2.90
C LEU A 28 -4.99 10.87 1.64
N LEU A 29 -6.19 11.41 1.37
CA LEU A 29 -6.42 12.33 0.26
C LEU A 29 -5.53 13.57 0.38
N ALA A 30 -5.42 14.16 1.57
CA ALA A 30 -4.54 15.30 1.78
C ALA A 30 -3.08 14.96 1.48
N VAL A 31 -2.56 13.83 1.97
CA VAL A 31 -1.19 13.42 1.71
C VAL A 31 -0.95 13.16 0.21
N GLN A 32 -1.92 12.57 -0.50
CA GLN A 32 -1.84 12.39 -1.94
C GLN A 32 -1.79 13.73 -2.70
N LEU A 33 -2.65 14.69 -2.34
CA LEU A 33 -2.65 16.01 -2.97
C LEU A 33 -1.36 16.78 -2.70
N LEU A 34 -0.79 16.63 -1.49
CA LEU A 34 0.52 17.20 -1.13
C LEU A 34 1.66 16.58 -1.96
N SER A 35 1.71 15.25 -2.10
CA SER A 35 2.75 14.56 -2.87
C SER A 35 2.66 14.84 -4.37
N GLU A 36 1.45 15.07 -4.89
CA GLU A 36 1.21 15.47 -6.27
C GLU A 36 1.36 16.98 -6.52
N ARG A 37 1.67 17.78 -5.48
CA ARG A 37 1.79 19.25 -5.53
C ARG A 37 0.52 19.96 -6.03
N ARG A 38 -0.64 19.39 -5.72
CA ARG A 38 -1.95 19.93 -6.11
C ARG A 38 -2.48 20.87 -5.04
N ASP A 39 -1.63 21.82 -4.65
CA ASP A 39 -1.85 22.63 -3.46
C ASP A 39 -3.10 23.52 -3.59
N ARG A 40 -3.38 24.07 -4.80
CA ARG A 40 -4.58 24.88 -5.08
C ARG A 40 -5.86 24.09 -4.93
N GLU A 41 -5.90 22.91 -5.53
CA GLU A 41 -7.07 22.05 -5.48
C GLU A 41 -7.33 21.51 -4.08
N GLY A 42 -6.27 21.17 -3.35
CA GLY A 42 -6.36 20.84 -1.92
C GLY A 42 -6.95 21.99 -1.12
N LEU A 43 -6.49 23.22 -1.32
CA LEU A 43 -7.05 24.39 -0.64
C LEU A 43 -8.54 24.56 -0.96
N GLU A 44 -8.92 24.54 -2.24
CA GLU A 44 -10.32 24.67 -2.66
C GLU A 44 -11.21 23.59 -2.03
N HIS A 45 -10.75 22.33 -2.08
CA HIS A 45 -11.48 21.19 -1.55
C HIS A 45 -11.66 21.25 -0.03
N PHE A 46 -10.57 21.40 0.73
CA PHE A 46 -10.64 21.37 2.20
C PHE A 46 -11.26 22.66 2.78
N SER A 47 -11.19 23.80 2.09
CA SER A 47 -11.97 24.99 2.46
C SER A 47 -13.46 24.74 2.31
N ALA A 48 -13.89 24.14 1.19
CA ALA A 48 -15.29 23.77 0.98
C ALA A 48 -15.75 22.74 2.02
N LEU A 49 -14.94 21.71 2.28
CA LEU A 49 -15.24 20.69 3.27
C LEU A 49 -15.35 21.26 4.69
N SER A 50 -14.47 22.19 5.06
CA SER A 50 -14.51 22.88 6.35
C SER A 50 -15.75 23.78 6.47
N ALA A 51 -16.17 24.43 5.39
CA ALA A 51 -17.41 25.22 5.36
C ALA A 51 -18.67 24.34 5.48
N GLU A 52 -18.67 23.17 4.83
CA GLU A 52 -19.75 22.17 4.92
C GLU A 52 -19.80 21.48 6.29
N ARG A 53 -18.64 21.34 6.93
CA ARG A 53 -18.46 20.63 8.22
C ARG A 53 -17.72 21.54 9.21
N PRO A 54 -18.33 22.63 9.71
CA PRO A 54 -17.66 23.60 10.56
C PRO A 54 -17.19 23.03 11.92
N GLY A 55 -17.69 21.85 12.31
CA GLY A 55 -17.23 21.11 13.49
C GLY A 55 -16.02 20.19 13.25
N SER A 56 -15.59 19.96 12.01
CA SER A 56 -14.45 19.09 11.71
C SER A 56 -13.13 19.86 11.88
N ALA A 57 -12.40 19.58 12.97
CA ALA A 57 -11.08 20.16 13.19
C ALA A 57 -10.09 19.69 12.11
N LEU A 58 -10.17 18.43 11.67
CA LEU A 58 -9.35 17.91 10.58
C LEU A 58 -9.54 18.70 9.27
N ALA A 59 -10.78 18.91 8.81
CA ALA A 59 -11.02 19.65 7.57
C ALA A 59 -10.48 21.08 7.62
N ARG A 60 -10.64 21.75 8.77
CA ARG A 60 -10.07 23.09 9.01
C ARG A 60 -8.53 23.06 9.01
N SER A 61 -7.94 22.09 9.71
CA SER A 61 -6.49 21.91 9.74
C SER A 61 -5.93 21.76 8.33
N LEU A 62 -6.54 20.90 7.51
CA LEU A 62 -6.11 20.65 6.14
C LEU A 62 -6.26 21.88 5.23
N ALA A 63 -7.32 22.68 5.38
CA ALA A 63 -7.42 23.97 4.69
C ALA A 63 -6.23 24.88 5.06
N GLY A 64 -5.88 24.95 6.35
CA GLY A 64 -4.69 25.67 6.84
C GLY A 64 -3.38 25.15 6.25
N VAL A 65 -3.20 23.82 6.15
CA VAL A 65 -2.02 23.18 5.52
C VAL A 65 -1.86 23.65 4.08
N PHE A 66 -2.90 23.51 3.26
CA PHE A 66 -2.83 23.87 1.84
C PHE A 66 -2.71 25.38 1.62
N ARG A 67 -3.31 26.20 2.49
CA ARG A 67 -3.13 27.65 2.46
C ARG A 67 -1.67 28.03 2.76
N ALA A 68 -1.06 27.41 3.77
CA ALA A 68 0.34 27.61 4.11
C ALA A 68 1.29 27.19 2.99
N ARG A 69 0.97 26.09 2.30
CA ARG A 69 1.72 25.60 1.15
C ARG A 69 1.72 26.57 -0.03
N LEU A 70 0.57 27.18 -0.34
CA LEU A 70 0.44 28.12 -1.47
C LEU A 70 0.97 29.51 -1.17
N HIS A 71 0.74 30.00 0.05
CA HIS A 71 0.89 31.42 0.38
C HIS A 71 1.96 31.69 1.44
N GLY A 72 2.60 30.65 1.99
CA GLY A 72 3.53 30.77 3.09
C GLY A 72 2.81 30.96 4.45
N PRO A 73 3.51 31.41 5.50
CA PRO A 73 2.99 31.51 6.86
C PRO A 73 2.06 32.73 7.04
N VAL A 74 1.01 32.85 6.21
CA VAL A 74 0.00 33.90 6.34
C VAL A 74 -0.85 33.67 7.59
N GLU A 75 -1.29 34.76 8.22
CA GLU A 75 -2.03 34.73 9.50
C GLU A 75 -3.23 33.80 9.46
N GLU A 76 -4.02 33.85 8.39
CA GLU A 76 -5.18 32.98 8.19
C GLU A 76 -4.83 31.48 8.20
N ALA A 77 -3.72 31.10 7.57
CA ALA A 77 -3.30 29.70 7.52
C ALA A 77 -2.86 29.19 8.91
N LEU A 78 -2.14 30.03 9.66
CA LEU A 78 -1.70 29.69 11.01
C LEU A 78 -2.89 29.64 11.99
N ALA A 79 -3.86 30.55 11.84
CA ALA A 79 -5.07 30.56 12.65
C ALA A 79 -5.94 29.30 12.42
N ASP A 80 -6.11 28.86 11.16
CA ASP A 80 -6.81 27.62 10.84
C ASP A 80 -6.15 26.40 11.51
N LEU A 81 -4.81 26.33 11.47
CA LEU A 81 -4.06 25.24 12.11
C LEU A 81 -4.16 25.26 13.64
N ASP A 82 -4.06 26.44 14.26
CA ASP A 82 -4.13 26.59 15.71
C ASP A 82 -5.51 26.24 16.26
N ASP A 83 -6.56 26.81 15.68
CA ASP A 83 -7.94 26.54 16.11
C ASP A 83 -8.30 25.06 15.94
N ALA A 84 -7.81 24.40 14.88
CA ALA A 84 -8.01 22.96 14.72
C ALA A 84 -7.33 22.14 15.82
N ALA A 85 -6.07 22.43 16.15
CA ALA A 85 -5.33 21.72 17.19
C ALA A 85 -5.89 21.99 18.60
N GLU A 86 -6.48 23.15 18.85
CA GLU A 86 -7.16 23.45 20.12
C GLU A 86 -8.47 22.68 20.31
N ARG A 87 -9.15 22.34 19.20
CA ARG A 87 -10.45 21.63 19.24
C ARG A 87 -10.32 20.13 19.39
N GLU A 88 -9.29 19.54 18.79
CA GLU A 88 -9.18 18.09 18.69
C GLU A 88 -7.72 17.60 18.77
N LEU A 89 -7.47 16.70 19.72
CA LEU A 89 -6.20 15.98 19.84
C LEU A 89 -6.10 14.92 18.73
N GLY A 90 -4.91 14.75 18.16
CA GLY A 90 -4.66 13.75 17.11
C GLY A 90 -4.17 14.36 15.80
N LEU A 91 -4.80 14.01 14.68
CA LEU A 91 -4.38 14.43 13.32
C LEU A 91 -4.15 15.95 13.15
N PRO A 92 -4.94 16.87 13.76
CA PRO A 92 -4.65 18.30 13.68
C PRO A 92 -3.24 18.69 14.19
N HIS A 93 -2.74 18.01 15.23
CA HIS A 93 -1.39 18.24 15.77
C HIS A 93 -0.33 17.75 14.80
N TYR A 94 -0.54 16.58 14.20
CA TYR A 94 0.34 16.07 13.13
C TYR A 94 0.46 17.07 11.97
N PHE A 95 -0.68 17.56 11.46
CA PHE A 95 -0.68 18.48 10.32
C PHE A 95 -0.13 19.86 10.67
N ARG A 96 -0.41 20.40 11.86
CA ARG A 96 0.19 21.65 12.32
C ARG A 96 1.69 21.51 12.50
N GLY A 97 2.15 20.50 13.23
CA GLY A 97 3.57 20.26 13.50
C GLY A 97 4.40 20.06 12.23
N THR A 98 3.95 19.20 11.32
CA THR A 98 4.63 18.96 10.04
C THR A 98 4.64 20.20 9.14
N THR A 99 3.53 20.95 9.08
CA THR A 99 3.45 22.18 8.28
C THR A 99 4.36 23.27 8.82
N LEU A 100 4.34 23.51 10.15
CA LEU A 100 5.21 24.48 10.79
C LEU A 100 6.69 24.15 10.54
N ALA A 101 7.09 22.89 10.69
CA ALA A 101 8.47 22.45 10.42
C ALA A 101 8.87 22.61 8.95
N ALA A 102 7.92 22.47 8.02
CA ALA A 102 8.15 22.62 6.59
C ALA A 102 8.33 24.08 6.14
N LEU A 103 7.75 25.04 6.86
CA LEU A 103 7.80 26.47 6.54
C LEU A 103 9.21 27.08 6.77
N PRO A 104 9.61 28.12 6.01
CA PRO A 104 10.88 28.80 6.22
C PRO A 104 11.05 29.30 7.66
N GLY A 105 12.20 29.02 8.28
CA GLY A 105 12.48 29.38 9.68
C GLY A 105 11.48 28.79 10.68
N CYS A 106 10.79 27.71 10.30
CA CYS A 106 9.68 27.12 11.03
C CYS A 106 8.59 28.12 11.43
N ALA A 107 8.38 29.16 10.61
CA ALA A 107 7.51 30.31 10.89
C ALA A 107 7.76 31.00 12.25
N GLY A 108 8.97 30.87 12.82
CA GLY A 108 9.28 31.36 14.17
C GLY A 108 8.63 30.55 15.31
N ARG A 109 8.01 29.40 15.01
CA ARG A 109 7.23 28.58 15.94
C ARG A 109 7.80 27.17 16.12
N ALA A 110 9.13 27.05 16.09
CA ALA A 110 9.82 25.76 16.25
C ALA A 110 9.41 25.02 17.55
N GLY A 111 9.18 25.74 18.66
CA GLY A 111 8.73 25.14 19.91
C GLY A 111 7.34 24.50 19.82
N THR A 112 6.39 25.11 19.12
CA THR A 112 5.06 24.52 18.87
C THR A 112 5.18 23.28 17.99
N ALA A 113 5.98 23.36 16.92
CA ALA A 113 6.20 22.22 16.02
C ALA A 113 6.79 21.02 16.77
N ILE A 114 7.80 21.24 17.62
CA ILE A 114 8.40 20.18 18.44
C ILE A 114 7.36 19.57 19.38
N ALA A 115 6.60 20.38 20.11
CA ALA A 115 5.60 19.90 21.06
C ALA A 115 4.51 19.04 20.41
N ASP A 116 4.00 19.49 19.25
CA ASP A 116 2.98 18.73 18.49
C ASP A 116 3.54 17.38 18.01
N LEU A 117 4.76 17.37 17.47
CA LEU A 117 5.37 16.17 16.89
C LEU A 117 5.82 15.17 17.98
N GLU A 118 6.33 15.65 19.12
CA GLU A 118 6.61 14.82 20.29
C GLU A 118 5.33 14.22 20.89
N PHE A 119 4.22 14.99 20.89
CA PHE A 119 2.90 14.48 21.24
C PHE A 119 2.48 13.33 20.31
N VAL A 120 2.60 13.50 18.99
CA VAL A 120 2.27 12.44 18.01
C VAL A 120 3.06 11.17 18.29
N LEU A 121 4.37 11.26 18.58
CA LEU A 121 5.18 10.09 18.93
C LEU A 121 4.75 9.45 20.25
N ALA A 122 4.35 10.24 21.24
CA ALA A 122 3.93 9.74 22.56
C ALA A 122 2.61 8.96 22.51
N VAL A 123 1.71 9.31 21.59
CA VAL A 123 0.42 8.64 21.36
C VAL A 123 0.35 7.91 20.01
N ARG A 124 1.51 7.47 19.50
CA ARG A 124 1.65 6.86 18.16
C ARG A 124 0.68 5.72 17.85
N ASP A 125 0.29 4.94 18.87
CA ASP A 125 -0.65 3.82 18.72
C ASP A 125 -2.10 4.27 18.45
N GLN A 126 -2.39 5.58 18.59
CA GLN A 126 -3.69 6.20 18.27
C GLN A 126 -3.74 6.79 16.85
N PHE A 127 -2.60 6.82 16.14
CA PHE A 127 -2.54 7.32 14.77
C PHE A 127 -2.69 6.19 13.75
N PRO A 128 -3.23 6.47 12.55
CA PRO A 128 -3.23 5.50 11.47
C PRO A 128 -1.78 5.06 11.17
N ALA A 129 -1.60 3.78 10.85
CA ALA A 129 -0.30 3.29 10.38
C ALA A 129 0.16 4.09 9.15
N GLY A 130 1.48 4.34 9.07
CA GLY A 130 2.11 5.06 7.97
C GLY A 130 2.19 6.57 8.14
N PHE A 131 2.19 7.09 9.37
CA PHE A 131 2.30 8.53 9.62
C PHE A 131 3.53 8.91 10.44
N LEU A 132 4.37 7.96 10.87
CA LEU A 132 5.42 8.24 11.87
C LEU A 132 6.75 8.68 11.26
N HIS A 133 7.09 8.25 10.04
CA HIS A 133 8.35 8.68 9.39
C HIS A 133 8.40 10.20 9.16
N ALA A 134 7.29 10.78 8.70
CA ALA A 134 7.20 12.21 8.46
C ALA A 134 7.36 13.02 9.75
N VAL A 135 6.99 12.45 10.90
CA VAL A 135 7.14 13.10 12.21
C VAL A 135 8.61 13.24 12.58
N GLN A 136 9.41 12.18 12.41
CA GLN A 136 10.85 12.22 12.69
C GLN A 136 11.58 13.20 11.76
N TRP A 137 11.19 13.22 10.48
CA TRP A 137 11.75 14.17 9.51
C TRP A 137 11.39 15.62 9.85
N ALA A 138 10.14 15.89 10.23
CA ALA A 138 9.69 17.20 10.66
C ALA A 138 10.36 17.63 11.99
N LEU A 139 10.58 16.71 12.93
CA LEU A 139 11.28 16.96 14.19
C LEU A 139 12.72 17.39 13.94
N ALA A 140 13.43 16.72 13.04
CA ALA A 140 14.80 17.10 12.69
C ALA A 140 14.89 18.57 12.26
N ARG A 141 13.98 18.99 11.37
CA ARG A 141 13.90 20.39 10.91
C ARG A 141 13.49 21.35 12.03
N ALA A 142 12.51 20.97 12.84
CA ALA A 142 12.04 21.80 13.95
C ALA A 142 13.14 22.00 15.01
N TYR A 143 13.91 20.96 15.34
CA TYR A 143 15.07 21.05 16.23
C TYR A 143 16.18 21.95 15.64
N GLU A 144 16.43 21.88 14.33
CA GLU A 144 17.36 22.82 13.66
C GLU A 144 16.92 24.27 13.80
N CYS A 145 15.64 24.57 13.51
CA CYS A 145 15.08 25.91 13.71
C CYS A 145 15.17 26.39 15.17
N ALA A 146 15.06 25.47 16.13
CA ALA A 146 15.18 25.76 17.56
C ALA A 146 16.63 25.86 18.07
N GLY A 147 17.64 25.67 17.20
CA GLY A 147 19.04 25.69 17.61
C GLY A 147 19.47 24.47 18.42
N ARG A 148 18.84 23.31 18.20
CA ARG A 148 19.08 22.01 18.88
C ARG A 148 19.74 20.99 17.93
N PRO A 149 21.00 21.18 17.49
CA PRO A 149 21.60 20.38 16.42
C PRO A 149 21.84 18.91 16.77
N GLN A 150 22.03 18.57 18.06
CA GLN A 150 22.20 17.18 18.48
C GLN A 150 20.89 16.40 18.41
N ASP A 151 19.79 17.02 18.84
CA ASP A 151 18.45 16.42 18.75
C ASP A 151 18.01 16.30 17.29
N ALA A 152 18.34 17.28 16.46
CA ALA A 152 18.13 17.19 15.02
C ALA A 152 18.88 16.03 14.38
N LEU A 153 20.15 15.84 14.74
CA LEU A 153 20.96 14.73 14.23
C LEU A 153 20.38 13.37 14.68
N GLU A 154 19.93 13.28 15.93
CA GLU A 154 19.26 12.08 16.44
C GLU A 154 17.95 11.79 15.70
N ALA A 155 17.08 12.80 15.53
CA ALA A 155 15.85 12.65 14.76
C ALA A 155 16.12 12.21 13.31
N ARG A 156 17.14 12.78 12.64
CA ARG A 156 17.57 12.36 11.30
C ARG A 156 18.02 10.89 11.27
N ARG A 157 18.70 10.39 12.31
CA ARG A 157 19.08 8.97 12.39
C ARG A 157 17.84 8.07 12.42
N ARG A 158 16.76 8.50 13.08
CA ARG A 158 15.50 7.74 13.20
C ARG A 158 14.63 7.76 11.95
N VAL A 159 14.85 8.70 11.03
CA VAL A 159 14.17 8.72 9.71
C VAL A 159 14.55 7.50 8.87
N GLY A 160 15.75 6.96 9.05
CA GLY A 160 16.16 5.73 8.39
C GLY A 160 16.53 5.87 6.90
N HIS A 161 16.63 7.09 6.35
CA HIS A 161 17.15 7.38 5.00
C HIS A 161 17.84 8.75 4.92
N ASP A 162 18.69 8.94 3.90
CA ASP A 162 19.48 10.18 3.67
C ASP A 162 18.96 11.03 2.50
N ARG A 163 17.84 10.63 1.88
CA ARG A 163 17.23 11.32 0.75
C ARG A 163 16.30 12.45 1.19
N ASP A 164 16.26 13.53 0.41
CA ASP A 164 15.27 14.60 0.53
C ASP A 164 13.95 14.13 -0.10
N VAL A 165 13.27 13.24 0.62
CA VAL A 165 12.01 12.60 0.22
C VAL A 165 11.04 12.65 1.40
N ALA A 166 9.81 13.11 1.15
CA ALA A 166 8.78 13.26 2.17
C ALA A 166 7.97 11.97 2.31
N LEU A 167 8.46 11.04 3.14
CA LEU A 167 7.77 9.80 3.46
C LEU A 167 7.02 9.93 4.78
N ALA A 168 5.72 9.73 4.72
CA ALA A 168 4.88 9.50 5.89
C ALA A 168 4.85 8.01 6.25
N THR A 169 4.85 7.13 5.24
CA THR A 169 4.74 5.67 5.42
C THR A 169 5.80 5.10 6.36
N ASP A 170 5.43 4.07 7.12
CA ASP A 170 6.29 3.42 8.13
C ASP A 170 7.01 2.20 7.53
N TYR A 171 7.08 2.12 6.20
CA TYR A 171 7.66 0.98 5.51
C TYR A 171 9.16 0.90 5.78
N VAL A 172 9.61 -0.33 6.01
CA VAL A 172 11.02 -0.69 6.04
C VAL A 172 11.32 -1.30 4.69
N ALA A 173 12.36 -0.86 4.00
CA ALA A 173 12.72 -1.37 2.68
C ALA A 173 14.24 -1.31 2.52
N ASP A 174 14.89 -2.46 2.53
CA ASP A 174 16.32 -2.53 2.27
C ASP A 174 16.67 -3.78 1.46
N ALA A 175 17.88 -3.76 0.87
CA ALA A 175 18.28 -4.80 -0.06
C ALA A 175 18.54 -6.15 0.65
N GLU A 176 18.81 -6.14 1.95
CA GLU A 176 19.12 -7.32 2.75
C GLU A 176 17.85 -7.99 3.28
N HIS A 177 16.87 -7.21 3.73
CA HIS A 177 15.68 -7.70 4.44
C HIS A 177 14.37 -7.63 3.64
N GLY A 178 14.39 -7.01 2.45
CA GLY A 178 13.18 -6.78 1.65
C GLY A 178 12.33 -5.64 2.21
N ILE A 179 11.04 -5.63 1.87
CA ILE A 179 10.06 -4.64 2.31
C ILE A 179 9.15 -5.20 3.43
N ARG A 180 8.85 -4.38 4.43
CA ARG A 180 7.93 -4.67 5.53
C ARG A 180 7.02 -3.48 5.79
N PHE A 181 5.78 -3.74 6.19
CA PHE A 181 4.74 -2.73 6.32
C PHE A 181 4.59 -2.13 7.73
N GLY A 182 5.72 -1.97 8.43
CA GLY A 182 5.77 -1.38 9.77
C GLY A 182 6.72 -2.13 10.71
N PRO A 183 6.84 -1.67 11.97
CA PRO A 183 7.65 -2.36 12.97
C PRO A 183 7.00 -3.69 13.42
N PRO A 184 7.82 -4.69 13.80
CA PRO A 184 7.33 -5.99 14.30
C PRO A 184 6.46 -5.85 15.56
N ARG A 185 5.29 -6.48 15.56
CA ARG A 185 4.36 -6.56 16.71
C ARG A 185 3.58 -7.87 16.70
N LEU A 186 3.56 -8.58 17.83
CA LEU A 186 2.67 -9.72 18.05
C LEU A 186 1.38 -9.22 18.71
N VAL A 187 0.26 -9.31 17.99
CA VAL A 187 -1.03 -8.73 18.42
C VAL A 187 -2.06 -9.83 18.65
N GLU A 188 -2.65 -9.90 19.83
CA GLU A 188 -3.82 -10.76 20.06
C GLU A 188 -5.07 -10.12 19.44
N ARG A 189 -5.62 -10.74 18.40
CA ARG A 189 -6.78 -10.23 17.64
C ARG A 189 -8.11 -10.82 18.12
N ALA A 190 -8.07 -11.97 18.79
CA ALA A 190 -9.16 -12.62 19.50
C ALA A 190 -8.56 -13.56 20.56
N PRO A 191 -9.31 -14.05 21.56
CA PRO A 191 -8.77 -14.93 22.60
C PRO A 191 -7.98 -16.12 22.03
N GLY A 192 -6.67 -16.16 22.33
CA GLY A 192 -5.75 -17.21 21.87
C GLY A 192 -5.37 -17.14 20.38
N VAL A 193 -5.75 -16.08 19.67
CA VAL A 193 -5.43 -15.83 18.25
C VAL A 193 -4.49 -14.64 18.15
N HIS A 194 -3.23 -14.92 17.86
CA HIS A 194 -2.16 -13.94 17.73
C HIS A 194 -1.78 -13.75 16.27
N LEU A 195 -1.53 -12.52 15.86
CA LEU A 195 -1.06 -12.16 14.53
C LEU A 195 0.30 -11.49 14.63
N ALA A 196 1.30 -12.03 13.94
CA ALA A 196 2.62 -11.45 13.82
C ALA A 196 2.62 -10.44 12.66
N GLN A 197 2.63 -9.15 13.00
CA GLN A 197 2.57 -8.05 12.04
C GLN A 197 3.92 -7.36 11.90
N GLY A 198 4.32 -7.00 10.68
CA GLY A 198 5.56 -6.22 10.43
C GLY A 198 6.88 -6.97 10.67
N TYR A 199 6.84 -8.27 10.99
CA TYR A 199 8.04 -9.12 11.03
C TYR A 199 8.56 -9.44 9.63
N ASP A 200 7.67 -9.51 8.65
CA ASP A 200 7.90 -9.93 7.28
C ASP A 200 7.08 -9.05 6.31
N PHE A 201 7.11 -9.37 5.02
CA PHE A 201 6.23 -8.80 4.01
C PHE A 201 4.76 -9.20 4.27
N ALA A 202 4.54 -10.48 4.58
CA ALA A 202 3.24 -11.00 5.01
C ALA A 202 3.09 -11.00 6.55
N ASP A 203 1.86 -10.84 7.01
CA ASP A 203 1.43 -11.19 8.35
C ASP A 203 1.14 -12.69 8.42
N PHE A 204 1.49 -13.33 9.53
CA PHE A 204 1.20 -14.76 9.78
C PHE A 204 0.65 -14.96 11.19
N GLY A 205 -0.19 -15.97 11.36
CA GLY A 205 -1.00 -16.18 12.57
C GLY A 205 -0.49 -17.31 13.46
N PHE A 206 -0.79 -17.23 14.76
CA PHE A 206 -0.61 -18.29 15.73
C PHE A 206 -1.88 -18.46 16.56
N VAL A 207 -2.44 -19.68 16.55
CA VAL A 207 -3.61 -20.04 17.35
C VAL A 207 -3.16 -20.98 18.46
N VAL A 208 -3.22 -20.51 19.71
CA VAL A 208 -2.85 -21.31 20.89
C VAL A 208 -4.03 -22.20 21.28
N THR A 209 -3.78 -23.50 21.37
CA THR A 209 -4.81 -24.51 21.68
C THR A 209 -4.48 -25.26 22.98
N GLY A 210 -5.29 -26.27 23.34
CA GLY A 210 -4.98 -27.17 24.46
C GLY A 210 -3.75 -28.05 24.24
N ASP A 211 -3.41 -28.40 22.98
CA ASP A 211 -2.42 -29.42 22.64
C ASP A 211 -1.29 -28.89 21.72
N GLY A 212 -1.06 -27.58 21.68
CA GLY A 212 -0.05 -26.97 20.83
C GLY A 212 -0.52 -25.68 20.15
N VAL A 213 0.38 -25.10 19.37
CA VAL A 213 0.10 -23.94 18.53
C VAL A 213 -0.13 -24.39 17.08
N VAL A 214 -1.15 -23.83 16.44
CA VAL A 214 -1.36 -23.93 14.99
C VAL A 214 -0.92 -22.62 14.36
N ALA A 215 0.11 -22.66 13.51
CA ALA A 215 0.53 -21.52 12.71
C ALA A 215 -0.33 -21.41 11.44
N ILE A 216 -0.66 -20.18 11.04
CA ILE A 216 -1.32 -19.86 9.76
C ILE A 216 -0.31 -19.06 8.95
N ASP A 217 0.16 -19.63 7.84
CA ASP A 217 1.29 -19.16 7.03
C ASP A 217 2.66 -19.13 7.74
N ALA A 218 3.71 -18.85 6.96
CA ALA A 218 5.10 -19.00 7.37
C ALA A 218 6.03 -17.87 6.89
N GLY A 219 5.54 -16.71 6.47
CA GLY A 219 6.40 -15.59 6.05
C GLY A 219 7.29 -15.90 4.83
N SER A 220 8.17 -14.96 4.47
CA SER A 220 9.13 -15.09 3.36
C SER A 220 10.51 -15.62 3.80
N ASP A 221 10.88 -15.47 5.07
CA ASP A 221 12.18 -15.92 5.61
C ASP A 221 12.02 -16.59 6.99
N PRO A 222 12.65 -17.75 7.25
CA PRO A 222 12.59 -18.41 8.55
C PRO A 222 13.11 -17.54 9.69
N ARG A 223 14.05 -16.60 9.43
CA ARG A 223 14.54 -15.67 10.46
C ARG A 223 13.46 -14.72 10.97
N HIS A 224 12.50 -14.35 10.12
CA HIS A 224 11.37 -13.50 10.51
C HIS A 224 10.37 -14.29 11.34
N VAL A 225 10.10 -15.54 10.95
CA VAL A 225 9.27 -16.47 11.72
C VAL A 225 9.89 -16.76 13.08
N GLU A 226 11.18 -17.07 13.15
CA GLU A 226 11.93 -17.29 14.39
C GLU A 226 11.86 -16.07 15.31
N ALA A 227 11.93 -14.85 14.76
CA ALA A 227 11.78 -13.63 15.55
C ALA A 227 10.39 -13.54 16.19
N ALA A 228 9.32 -13.79 15.43
CA ALA A 228 7.96 -13.81 15.95
C ALA A 228 7.72 -14.96 16.95
N LEU A 229 8.31 -16.13 16.71
CA LEU A 229 8.25 -17.27 17.62
C LEU A 229 8.92 -16.97 18.97
N ARG A 230 9.99 -16.16 19.00
CA ARG A 230 10.59 -15.72 20.27
C ARG A 230 9.61 -14.87 21.07
N ASP A 231 8.93 -13.92 20.44
CA ASP A 231 7.95 -13.07 21.12
C ASP A 231 6.72 -13.88 21.55
N LEU A 232 6.33 -14.91 20.77
CA LEU A 232 5.28 -15.84 21.15
C LEU A 232 5.61 -16.65 22.42
N ARG A 233 6.90 -16.84 22.76
CA ARG A 233 7.29 -17.52 24.02
C ARG A 233 6.92 -16.73 25.27
N GLU A 234 6.68 -15.43 25.15
CA GLU A 234 6.12 -14.64 26.26
C GLU A 234 4.63 -14.96 26.51
N VAL A 235 3.96 -15.58 25.54
CA VAL A 235 2.55 -15.99 25.60
C VAL A 235 2.41 -17.48 25.95
N THR A 236 3.23 -18.35 25.34
CA THR A 236 3.11 -19.81 25.53
C THR A 236 4.42 -20.58 25.28
N ASP A 237 4.64 -21.62 26.10
CA ASP A 237 5.74 -22.58 25.94
C ASP A 237 5.38 -23.77 25.02
N GLN A 238 4.15 -23.84 24.52
CA GLN A 238 3.70 -24.96 23.68
C GLN A 238 4.43 -25.01 22.33
N PRO A 239 4.71 -26.21 21.78
CA PRO A 239 5.30 -26.34 20.45
C PRO A 239 4.28 -25.96 19.36
N VAL A 240 4.78 -25.52 18.20
CA VAL A 240 3.97 -25.44 16.98
C VAL A 240 3.84 -26.84 16.43
N THR A 241 2.61 -27.35 16.35
CA THR A 241 2.33 -28.74 15.93
C THR A 241 1.78 -28.82 14.51
N HIS A 242 1.22 -27.71 14.00
CA HIS A 242 0.65 -27.62 12.66
C HIS A 242 0.99 -26.27 12.03
N VAL A 243 1.18 -26.28 10.71
CA VAL A 243 1.22 -25.08 9.86
C VAL A 243 0.15 -25.25 8.80
N ILE A 244 -0.80 -24.32 8.74
CA ILE A 244 -1.80 -24.26 7.67
C ILE A 244 -1.38 -23.14 6.72
N LEU A 245 -1.07 -23.49 5.48
CA LEU A 245 -0.74 -22.53 4.43
C LEU A 245 -2.01 -22.09 3.73
N THR A 246 -2.23 -20.77 3.67
CA THR A 246 -3.37 -20.17 3.00
C THR A 246 -3.24 -20.30 1.48
N HIS A 247 -2.03 -20.16 0.92
CA HIS A 247 -1.76 -20.34 -0.52
C HIS A 247 -0.24 -20.41 -0.80
N ALA A 248 0.15 -20.71 -2.04
CA ALA A 248 1.52 -21.02 -2.45
C ALA A 248 2.40 -19.83 -2.87
N HIS A 249 2.23 -18.64 -2.28
CA HIS A 249 3.10 -17.50 -2.55
C HIS A 249 4.35 -17.47 -1.64
N PHE A 250 5.42 -16.86 -2.13
CA PHE A 250 6.76 -16.94 -1.53
C PHE A 250 6.81 -16.40 -0.11
N ASP A 251 5.98 -15.41 0.19
CA ASP A 251 5.84 -14.72 1.47
C ASP A 251 4.89 -15.42 2.44
N HIS A 252 4.26 -16.51 2.02
CA HIS A 252 3.46 -17.38 2.90
C HIS A 252 4.16 -18.71 3.18
N VAL A 253 5.08 -19.14 2.32
CA VAL A 253 5.75 -20.45 2.41
C VAL A 253 7.25 -20.36 2.68
N GLY A 254 7.85 -19.18 2.49
CA GLY A 254 9.29 -18.94 2.51
C GLY A 254 9.96 -19.31 3.84
N GLY A 255 9.30 -19.02 4.96
CA GLY A 255 9.83 -19.30 6.30
C GLY A 255 9.49 -20.67 6.88
N LEU A 256 8.92 -21.61 6.10
CA LEU A 256 8.55 -22.95 6.57
C LEU A 256 9.66 -23.73 7.30
N ASP A 257 10.94 -23.44 7.03
CA ASP A 257 12.06 -24.16 7.65
C ASP A 257 12.19 -23.86 9.15
N ALA A 258 11.53 -22.81 9.64
CA ALA A 258 11.44 -22.50 11.07
C ALA A 258 10.54 -23.50 11.84
N PHE A 259 9.75 -24.32 11.15
CA PHE A 259 8.83 -25.29 11.73
C PHE A 259 9.30 -26.73 11.47
N THR A 260 10.17 -27.27 12.33
CA THR A 260 10.84 -28.57 12.10
C THR A 260 9.96 -29.80 12.30
N ASP A 261 8.98 -29.73 13.20
CA ASP A 261 8.20 -30.89 13.65
C ASP A 261 6.68 -30.71 13.46
N ALA A 262 6.29 -29.68 12.71
CA ALA A 262 4.88 -29.35 12.48
C ALA A 262 4.34 -30.06 11.22
N GLN A 263 3.10 -30.54 11.28
CA GLN A 263 2.40 -31.02 10.10
C GLN A 263 2.00 -29.84 9.21
N VAL A 264 2.43 -29.85 7.94
CA VAL A 264 2.09 -28.82 6.95
C VAL A 264 0.82 -29.21 6.19
N ILE A 265 -0.19 -28.35 6.23
CA ILE A 265 -1.49 -28.53 5.58
C ILE A 265 -1.68 -27.43 4.54
N ALA A 266 -2.09 -27.79 3.34
CA ALA A 266 -2.42 -26.84 2.28
C ALA A 266 -3.58 -27.33 1.42
N GLN A 267 -4.06 -26.51 0.50
CA GLN A 267 -5.12 -26.86 -0.43
C GLN A 267 -4.63 -27.78 -1.56
N ALA A 268 -5.52 -28.58 -2.15
CA ALA A 268 -5.15 -29.63 -3.13
C ALA A 268 -4.47 -29.15 -4.44
N ARG A 269 -4.69 -27.91 -4.88
CA ARG A 269 -4.04 -27.24 -6.02
C ARG A 269 -2.74 -26.52 -5.63
N PHE A 270 -2.35 -26.50 -4.36
CA PHE A 270 -1.11 -25.87 -3.91
C PHE A 270 0.13 -26.31 -4.72
N PRO A 271 0.34 -27.60 -5.04
CA PRO A 271 1.50 -28.01 -5.84
C PRO A 271 1.49 -27.48 -7.29
N GLU A 272 0.33 -27.10 -7.83
CA GLU A 272 0.22 -26.47 -9.14
C GLU A 272 0.58 -24.99 -9.08
N GLU A 273 0.02 -24.28 -8.11
CA GLU A 273 0.33 -22.86 -7.91
C GLU A 273 1.81 -22.66 -7.58
N LEU A 274 2.37 -23.47 -6.68
CA LEU A 274 3.80 -23.39 -6.33
C LEU A 274 4.72 -23.54 -7.54
N ARG A 275 4.37 -24.42 -8.49
CA ARG A 275 5.12 -24.59 -9.75
C ARG A 275 5.02 -23.36 -10.66
N SER A 276 3.85 -22.72 -10.70
CA SER A 276 3.64 -21.47 -11.43
C SER A 276 4.52 -20.35 -10.87
N GLN A 277 4.48 -20.16 -9.54
CA GLN A 277 5.27 -19.15 -8.82
C GLN A 277 6.77 -19.38 -8.98
N ALA A 278 7.24 -20.64 -8.87
CA ALA A 278 8.65 -20.97 -9.07
C ALA A 278 9.17 -20.67 -10.50
N GLY A 279 8.28 -20.68 -11.49
CA GLY A 279 8.61 -20.35 -12.88
C GLY A 279 8.68 -18.85 -13.18
N SER A 280 8.14 -18.00 -12.29
CA SER A 280 7.93 -16.57 -12.54
C SER A 280 8.30 -15.70 -11.33
N PRO A 281 9.54 -15.77 -10.79
CA PRO A 281 9.89 -14.99 -9.61
C PRO A 281 9.75 -13.48 -9.89
N PRO A 282 9.27 -12.68 -8.91
CA PRO A 282 9.11 -11.24 -9.07
C PRO A 282 10.44 -10.57 -9.49
N PRO A 283 10.48 -9.82 -10.59
CA PRO A 283 11.74 -9.36 -11.17
C PRO A 283 12.25 -8.01 -10.62
N PHE A 284 11.75 -7.51 -9.48
CA PHE A 284 12.10 -6.16 -9.01
C PHE A 284 12.76 -6.09 -7.62
N PRO A 285 13.67 -5.12 -7.41
CA PRO A 285 14.41 -4.98 -6.15
C PRO A 285 13.49 -4.70 -4.95
N TYR A 286 13.95 -5.07 -3.75
CA TYR A 286 13.30 -4.87 -2.43
C TYR A 286 12.05 -5.69 -2.11
N LEU A 287 11.40 -6.37 -3.06
CA LEU A 287 10.37 -7.35 -2.66
C LEU A 287 11.01 -8.58 -2.00
N LEU A 288 12.21 -8.94 -2.44
CA LEU A 288 12.88 -10.17 -2.09
C LEU A 288 14.20 -9.89 -1.35
N PRO A 289 14.43 -10.46 -0.15
CA PRO A 289 15.72 -10.41 0.54
C PRO A 289 16.89 -10.89 -0.34
N ARG A 290 18.03 -10.20 -0.30
CA ARG A 290 19.23 -10.61 -1.07
C ARG A 290 19.69 -12.02 -0.70
N GLY A 291 20.08 -12.79 -1.71
CA GLY A 291 20.75 -14.08 -1.54
C GLY A 291 19.83 -15.26 -1.22
N ARG A 292 18.51 -15.06 -1.17
CA ARG A 292 17.53 -16.14 -1.02
C ARG A 292 17.07 -16.67 -2.37
N ASP A 293 16.91 -17.99 -2.46
CA ASP A 293 16.16 -18.62 -3.55
C ASP A 293 14.68 -18.70 -3.17
N HIS A 294 13.87 -17.93 -3.86
CA HIS A 294 12.44 -17.78 -3.59
C HIS A 294 11.61 -18.85 -4.30
N ARG A 295 12.27 -19.75 -5.05
CA ARG A 295 11.67 -20.95 -5.64
C ARG A 295 11.61 -22.07 -4.61
N LYS A 296 11.15 -21.75 -3.40
CA LYS A 296 11.14 -22.70 -2.30
C LYS A 296 10.24 -23.87 -2.67
N GLN A 297 10.77 -25.07 -2.54
CA GLN A 297 9.98 -26.29 -2.67
C GLN A 297 9.32 -26.57 -1.33
N ALA A 298 8.10 -26.04 -1.16
CA ALA A 298 7.22 -26.44 -0.06
C ALA A 298 6.48 -27.72 -0.46
N VAL A 299 6.51 -28.74 0.39
CA VAL A 299 5.77 -29.99 0.20
C VAL A 299 4.82 -30.16 1.39
N PRO A 300 3.52 -29.89 1.22
CA PRO A 300 2.55 -30.14 2.28
C PRO A 300 2.44 -31.62 2.62
N ASP A 301 2.33 -31.96 3.90
CA ASP A 301 2.08 -33.32 4.39
C ASP A 301 0.63 -33.76 4.13
N ARG A 302 -0.29 -32.79 4.12
CA ARG A 302 -1.73 -33.01 3.90
C ARG A 302 -2.29 -31.98 2.93
N LEU A 303 -3.11 -32.47 1.99
CA LEU A 303 -3.83 -31.65 1.03
C LEU A 303 -5.34 -31.67 1.29
N VAL A 304 -5.97 -30.49 1.24
CA VAL A 304 -7.40 -30.28 1.46
C VAL A 304 -8.10 -30.04 0.12
N GLY A 305 -8.94 -30.99 -0.31
CA GLY A 305 -9.66 -30.91 -1.59
C GLY A 305 -11.10 -30.39 -1.50
N SER A 306 -11.70 -30.45 -0.31
CA SER A 306 -13.06 -30.01 -0.02
C SER A 306 -13.15 -29.48 1.41
N ALA A 307 -14.18 -28.71 1.72
CA ALA A 307 -14.37 -28.18 3.06
C ALA A 307 -14.36 -29.29 4.12
N GLU A 308 -13.56 -29.13 5.15
CA GLU A 308 -13.43 -30.09 6.26
C GLU A 308 -13.06 -29.39 7.57
N THR A 309 -13.15 -30.10 8.69
CA THR A 309 -12.79 -29.59 10.01
C THR A 309 -11.55 -30.32 10.53
N LEU A 310 -10.56 -29.55 10.96
CA LEU A 310 -9.43 -30.01 11.77
C LEU A 310 -9.67 -29.63 13.23
N THR A 311 -9.40 -30.53 14.17
CA THR A 311 -9.48 -30.24 15.61
C THR A 311 -8.12 -30.44 16.25
N VAL A 312 -7.60 -29.41 16.92
CA VAL A 312 -6.32 -29.45 17.65
C VAL A 312 -6.54 -28.88 19.05
N GLY A 313 -6.23 -29.63 20.10
CA GLY A 313 -6.35 -29.13 21.48
C GLY A 313 -7.74 -28.62 21.86
N GLY A 314 -8.80 -29.19 21.28
CA GLY A 314 -10.19 -28.76 21.47
C GLY A 314 -10.64 -27.54 20.66
N VAL A 315 -9.77 -26.94 19.84
CA VAL A 315 -10.10 -25.84 18.92
C VAL A 315 -10.45 -26.42 17.55
N GLU A 316 -11.58 -26.00 16.99
CA GLU A 316 -12.00 -26.36 15.63
C GLU A 316 -11.51 -25.34 14.59
N PHE A 317 -10.92 -25.85 13.52
CA PHE A 317 -10.45 -25.12 12.35
C PHE A 317 -11.24 -25.64 11.14
N GLY A 318 -12.17 -24.82 10.63
CA GLY A 318 -12.81 -25.06 9.34
C GLY A 318 -11.84 -24.71 8.21
N LEU A 319 -11.46 -25.69 7.40
CA LEU A 319 -10.58 -25.53 6.25
C LEU A 319 -11.44 -25.49 4.99
N ILE A 320 -11.54 -24.34 4.34
CA ILE A 320 -12.45 -24.11 3.21
C ILE A 320 -11.64 -23.72 1.97
N PRO A 321 -11.44 -24.64 1.00
CA PRO A 321 -10.83 -24.30 -0.27
C PRO A 321 -11.65 -23.25 -1.03
N ILE A 322 -10.99 -22.21 -1.54
CA ILE A 322 -11.55 -21.25 -2.49
C ILE A 322 -10.86 -21.42 -3.85
N SER A 323 -11.52 -20.98 -4.92
CA SER A 323 -11.05 -21.18 -6.29
C SER A 323 -10.55 -19.92 -7.00
N GLY A 324 -10.47 -18.83 -6.25
CA GLY A 324 -9.94 -17.57 -6.74
C GLY A 324 -9.88 -16.52 -5.64
N GLY A 325 -9.88 -15.26 -6.06
CA GLY A 325 -9.30 -14.17 -5.29
C GLY A 325 -7.95 -13.85 -5.92
N GLU A 326 -6.87 -14.18 -5.22
CA GLU A 326 -5.50 -14.07 -5.73
C GLU A 326 -5.04 -15.31 -6.50
N SER A 327 -5.05 -16.47 -5.87
CA SER A 327 -4.55 -17.70 -6.49
C SER A 327 -5.66 -18.75 -6.61
N ALA A 328 -5.38 -19.80 -7.38
CA ALA A 328 -6.31 -20.92 -7.51
C ALA A 328 -6.28 -21.83 -6.27
N ASP A 329 -5.26 -21.75 -5.42
CA ASP A 329 -5.05 -22.65 -4.28
C ASP A 329 -5.43 -22.06 -2.92
N GLY A 330 -6.15 -20.94 -2.88
CA GLY A 330 -6.56 -20.31 -1.63
C GLY A 330 -7.28 -21.26 -0.66
N LEU A 331 -6.91 -21.19 0.62
CA LEU A 331 -7.47 -21.92 1.74
C LEU A 331 -7.90 -20.95 2.84
N VAL A 332 -9.21 -20.84 3.04
CA VAL A 332 -9.77 -20.06 4.15
C VAL A 332 -9.74 -20.91 5.41
N VAL A 333 -9.31 -20.32 6.54
CA VAL A 333 -9.30 -20.96 7.86
C VAL A 333 -10.27 -20.26 8.78
N HIS A 334 -11.35 -20.93 9.15
CA HIS A 334 -12.40 -20.41 10.01
C HIS A 334 -12.31 -21.00 11.42
N LEU A 335 -12.36 -20.15 12.44
CA LEU A 335 -12.46 -20.52 13.84
C LEU A 335 -13.89 -20.25 14.35
N PRO A 336 -14.80 -21.23 14.34
CA PRO A 336 -16.22 -20.98 14.61
C PRO A 336 -16.51 -20.43 16.01
N ALA A 337 -15.72 -20.82 16.99
CA ALA A 337 -15.91 -20.41 18.38
C ALA A 337 -15.67 -18.91 18.61
N THR A 338 -14.72 -18.31 17.88
CA THR A 338 -14.39 -16.88 17.96
C THR A 338 -15.00 -16.07 16.81
N GLY A 339 -15.41 -16.73 15.73
CA GLY A 339 -15.86 -16.10 14.50
C GLY A 339 -14.72 -15.43 13.73
N VAL A 340 -13.47 -15.81 13.98
CA VAL A 340 -12.30 -15.33 13.24
C VAL A 340 -12.14 -16.13 11.96
N VAL A 341 -11.88 -15.46 10.85
CA VAL A 341 -11.61 -16.10 9.56
C VAL A 341 -10.30 -15.54 9.00
N PHE A 342 -9.32 -16.42 8.81
CA PHE A 342 -8.12 -16.13 8.02
C PHE A 342 -8.45 -16.36 6.55
N VAL A 343 -8.25 -15.33 5.72
CA VAL A 343 -8.63 -15.34 4.29
C VAL A 343 -7.42 -15.27 3.36
N GLY A 344 -6.21 -15.30 3.92
CA GLY A 344 -4.96 -15.05 3.19
C GLY A 344 -5.09 -13.77 2.36
N ASP A 345 -4.78 -13.93 1.07
CA ASP A 345 -4.63 -12.81 0.16
C ASP A 345 -5.73 -12.75 -0.91
N MET A 346 -6.93 -13.27 -0.61
CA MET A 346 -8.03 -13.30 -1.59
C MET A 346 -8.35 -11.96 -2.29
N CYS A 347 -7.96 -10.81 -1.72
CA CYS A 347 -8.14 -9.48 -2.30
C CYS A 347 -6.91 -8.91 -3.06
N MET A 348 -5.77 -9.60 -3.10
CA MET A 348 -4.47 -8.98 -3.42
C MET A 348 -4.07 -8.74 -4.87
N PRO A 349 -4.48 -9.47 -5.93
CA PRO A 349 -3.85 -9.17 -7.22
C PRO A 349 -4.29 -7.77 -7.71
N TYR A 350 -5.36 -7.23 -7.12
CA TYR A 350 -5.94 -5.92 -7.41
C TYR A 350 -5.26 -4.76 -6.67
N LEU A 351 -4.33 -5.04 -5.74
CA LEU A 351 -3.58 -4.03 -4.99
C LEU A 351 -2.12 -3.89 -5.44
N GLY A 352 -1.63 -4.79 -6.31
CA GLY A 352 -0.38 -4.57 -7.03
C GLY A 352 0.49 -5.78 -7.37
N ALA A 353 -0.07 -6.88 -7.89
CA ALA A 353 0.72 -7.98 -8.44
C ALA A 353 0.78 -7.94 -9.99
N PRO A 354 1.62 -7.10 -10.64
CA PRO A 354 1.55 -6.89 -12.10
C PRO A 354 2.26 -7.97 -12.92
N PHE A 355 3.08 -8.83 -12.30
CA PHE A 355 4.01 -9.69 -13.03
C PHE A 355 3.51 -11.12 -13.24
N VAL A 356 2.56 -11.57 -12.43
CA VAL A 356 1.93 -12.90 -12.55
C VAL A 356 0.48 -12.71 -12.99
N ALA A 357 0.03 -13.54 -13.93
CA ALA A 357 -1.34 -13.47 -14.47
C ALA A 357 -2.29 -14.32 -13.62
N GLU A 358 -2.42 -13.99 -12.33
CA GLU A 358 -3.22 -14.74 -11.36
C GLU A 358 -4.55 -14.04 -11.03
N GLY A 359 -5.40 -14.74 -10.28
CA GLY A 359 -6.70 -14.27 -9.84
C GLY A 359 -7.72 -14.11 -10.96
N SER A 360 -8.98 -13.91 -10.59
CA SER A 360 -10.04 -13.53 -11.54
C SER A 360 -11.12 -12.75 -10.81
N ALA A 361 -11.78 -11.82 -11.50
CA ALA A 361 -12.86 -11.04 -10.91
C ALA A 361 -13.99 -11.97 -10.39
N GLU A 362 -14.34 -12.98 -11.17
CA GLU A 362 -15.32 -14.00 -10.80
C GLU A 362 -14.89 -14.81 -9.58
N GLY A 363 -13.62 -15.21 -9.53
CA GLY A 363 -13.05 -15.93 -8.39
C GLY A 363 -13.05 -15.08 -7.11
N LEU A 364 -12.75 -13.79 -7.22
CA LEU A 364 -12.87 -12.85 -6.09
C LEU A 364 -14.32 -12.77 -5.60
N PHE A 365 -15.30 -12.67 -6.51
CA PHE A 365 -16.70 -12.63 -6.13
C PHE A 365 -17.18 -13.91 -5.46
N GLU A 366 -16.68 -15.06 -5.90
CA GLU A 366 -16.95 -16.35 -5.25
C GLU A 366 -16.31 -16.42 -3.86
N ALA A 367 -15.06 -15.98 -3.72
CA ALA A 367 -14.35 -15.94 -2.44
C ALA A 367 -15.08 -15.04 -1.43
N ILE A 368 -15.45 -13.81 -1.81
CA ILE A 368 -16.20 -12.89 -0.95
C ILE A 368 -17.54 -13.51 -0.52
N ARG A 369 -18.26 -14.17 -1.43
CA ARG A 369 -19.52 -14.86 -1.08
C ARG A 369 -19.25 -15.99 -0.08
N THR A 370 -18.26 -16.83 -0.34
CA THR A 370 -17.91 -17.97 0.52
C THR A 370 -17.54 -17.51 1.92
N VAL A 371 -16.74 -16.46 2.05
CA VAL A 371 -16.39 -15.86 3.35
C VAL A 371 -17.62 -15.23 4.02
N GLY A 372 -18.48 -14.55 3.26
CA GLY A 372 -19.71 -13.96 3.78
C GLY A 372 -20.68 -15.00 4.36
N ASP A 373 -20.77 -16.19 3.75
CA ASP A 373 -21.63 -17.29 4.22
C ASP A 373 -21.18 -17.83 5.59
N LEU A 374 -19.91 -17.64 5.98
CA LEU A 374 -19.39 -18.00 7.30
C LEU A 374 -19.82 -17.03 8.42
N ARG A 375 -20.31 -15.83 8.06
CA ARG A 375 -20.69 -14.75 8.99
C ARG A 375 -19.58 -14.41 10.00
N PRO A 376 -18.38 -14.03 9.51
CA PRO A 376 -17.24 -13.70 10.37
C PRO A 376 -17.53 -12.52 11.29
N ASN A 377 -16.97 -12.55 12.49
CA ASN A 377 -16.85 -11.38 13.36
C ASN A 377 -15.58 -10.57 13.02
N LEU A 378 -14.54 -11.26 12.55
CA LEU A 378 -13.24 -10.68 12.24
C LEU A 378 -12.61 -11.39 11.04
N LEU A 379 -12.08 -10.59 10.11
CA LEU A 379 -11.26 -11.06 9.00
C LEU A 379 -9.79 -10.77 9.29
N LEU A 380 -8.94 -11.77 9.10
CA LEU A 380 -7.50 -11.63 9.15
C LEU A 380 -6.95 -11.99 7.76
N HIS A 381 -6.28 -11.04 7.13
CA HIS A 381 -5.66 -11.22 5.82
C HIS A 381 -4.16 -11.49 5.98
N GLY A 382 -3.49 -11.87 4.88
CA GLY A 382 -2.05 -12.07 4.85
C GLY A 382 -1.21 -10.80 4.95
N HIS A 383 -1.81 -9.62 5.04
CA HIS A 383 -1.10 -8.36 5.24
C HIS A 383 -1.87 -7.40 6.17
N THR A 384 -1.14 -6.58 6.93
CA THR A 384 -1.74 -5.60 7.88
C THR A 384 -2.66 -4.62 7.16
N GLY A 385 -2.20 -4.06 6.03
CA GLY A 385 -2.98 -3.12 5.23
C GLY A 385 -4.28 -3.73 4.70
N LEU A 386 -4.29 -5.03 4.41
CA LEU A 386 -5.52 -5.73 4.03
C LEU A 386 -6.44 -5.91 5.23
N THR A 387 -5.91 -6.43 6.33
CA THR A 387 -6.67 -6.69 7.55
C THR A 387 -7.38 -5.44 8.06
N ASP A 388 -6.73 -4.29 7.98
CA ASP A 388 -7.28 -3.04 8.50
C ASP A 388 -8.28 -2.35 7.56
N ASN A 389 -8.27 -2.66 6.25
CA ASN A 389 -9.13 -1.99 5.26
C ASN A 389 -10.25 -2.91 4.72
N PHE A 390 -10.00 -4.20 4.57
CA PHE A 390 -10.92 -5.18 3.95
C PHE A 390 -11.73 -5.91 5.02
N THR A 391 -12.39 -5.12 5.86
CA THR A 391 -13.12 -5.62 7.03
C THR A 391 -14.44 -6.32 6.64
N VAL A 392 -15.03 -7.05 7.60
CA VAL A 392 -16.37 -7.65 7.47
C VAL A 392 -17.40 -6.63 6.98
N GLU A 393 -17.33 -5.39 7.50
CA GLU A 393 -18.24 -4.29 7.14
C GLU A 393 -18.03 -3.80 5.70
N ALA A 394 -16.79 -3.81 5.22
CA ALA A 394 -16.44 -3.32 3.89
C ALA A 394 -16.87 -4.29 2.76
N LEU A 395 -16.82 -5.62 3.00
CA LEU A 395 -17.00 -6.61 1.94
C LEU A 395 -18.33 -6.52 1.16
N PRO A 396 -19.51 -6.31 1.78
CA PRO A 396 -20.77 -6.23 1.03
C PRO A 396 -20.78 -5.06 0.03
N GLY A 397 -20.40 -3.86 0.49
CA GLY A 397 -20.33 -2.67 -0.35
C GLY A 397 -19.26 -2.79 -1.44
N LEU A 398 -18.10 -3.36 -1.09
CA LEU A 398 -17.00 -3.60 -2.03
C LEU A 398 -17.43 -4.57 -3.14
N SER A 399 -18.06 -5.69 -2.79
CA SER A 399 -18.55 -6.69 -3.75
C SER A 399 -19.57 -6.09 -4.73
N ALA A 400 -20.52 -5.30 -4.21
CA ALA A 400 -21.51 -4.62 -5.05
C ALA A 400 -20.85 -3.62 -6.01
N ALA A 401 -19.94 -2.78 -5.50
CA ALA A 401 -19.23 -1.78 -6.29
C ALA A 401 -18.34 -2.41 -7.38
N LEU A 402 -17.60 -3.48 -7.05
CA LEU A 402 -16.75 -4.18 -8.01
C LEU A 402 -17.55 -4.94 -9.06
N ARG A 403 -18.74 -5.47 -8.74
CA ARG A 403 -19.63 -6.08 -9.74
C ARG A 403 -20.16 -5.06 -10.73
N GLU A 404 -20.49 -3.85 -10.28
CA GLU A 404 -20.85 -2.75 -11.17
C GLU A 404 -19.67 -2.35 -12.07
N LEU A 405 -18.50 -2.12 -11.49
CA LEU A 405 -17.28 -1.80 -12.22
C LEU A 405 -16.92 -2.90 -13.24
N HIS A 406 -17.10 -4.18 -12.88
CA HIS A 406 -16.90 -5.31 -13.77
C HIS A 406 -17.75 -5.20 -15.03
N ALA A 407 -19.05 -4.93 -14.87
CA ALA A 407 -19.96 -4.74 -16.00
C ALA A 407 -19.58 -3.54 -16.86
N VAL A 408 -19.18 -2.42 -16.24
CA VAL A 408 -18.72 -1.21 -16.94
C VAL A 408 -17.46 -1.48 -17.77
N VAL A 409 -16.48 -2.19 -17.20
CA VAL A 409 -15.23 -2.53 -17.91
C VAL A 409 -15.50 -3.49 -19.06
N LEU A 410 -16.31 -4.53 -18.86
CA LEU A 410 -16.67 -5.48 -19.92
C LEU A 410 -17.43 -4.81 -21.08
N ALA A 411 -18.37 -3.91 -20.78
CA ALA A 411 -19.06 -3.13 -21.80
C ALA A 411 -18.07 -2.25 -22.58
N GLY A 412 -17.18 -1.55 -21.89
CA GLY A 412 -16.16 -0.74 -22.54
C GLY A 412 -15.18 -1.55 -23.40
N VAL A 413 -14.82 -2.76 -22.97
CA VAL A 413 -14.03 -3.70 -23.79
C VAL A 413 -14.79 -4.13 -25.04
N ALA A 414 -16.08 -4.46 -24.92
CA ALA A 414 -16.92 -4.84 -26.06
C ALA A 414 -17.05 -3.70 -27.09
N ASP A 415 -17.07 -2.44 -26.63
CA ASP A 415 -17.05 -1.24 -27.47
C ASP A 415 -15.67 -0.89 -28.05
N GLY A 416 -14.64 -1.70 -27.77
CA GLY A 416 -13.28 -1.50 -28.29
C GLY A 416 -12.50 -0.39 -27.59
N ARG A 417 -12.91 0.05 -26.39
CA ARG A 417 -12.22 1.13 -25.66
C ARG A 417 -10.81 0.69 -25.23
N PRO A 418 -9.79 1.56 -25.38
CA PRO A 418 -8.46 1.27 -24.90
C PRO A 418 -8.43 1.25 -23.36
N LEU A 419 -7.44 0.56 -22.79
CA LEU A 419 -7.33 0.38 -21.33
C LEU A 419 -7.17 1.72 -20.61
N VAL A 420 -6.44 2.67 -21.21
CA VAL A 420 -6.25 4.01 -20.64
C VAL A 420 -7.58 4.72 -20.43
N ASP A 421 -8.49 4.69 -21.41
CA ASP A 421 -9.82 5.28 -21.29
C ASP A 421 -10.67 4.62 -20.20
N LEU A 422 -10.48 3.32 -19.94
CA LEU A 422 -11.17 2.59 -18.88
C LEU A 422 -10.64 2.98 -17.50
N LEU A 423 -9.32 3.15 -17.38
CA LEU A 423 -8.68 3.62 -16.15
C LEU A 423 -9.09 5.05 -15.82
N GLU A 424 -9.24 5.91 -16.83
CA GLU A 424 -9.66 7.31 -16.70
C GLU A 424 -11.16 7.50 -16.39
N LEU A 425 -11.96 6.43 -16.35
CA LEU A 425 -13.37 6.52 -15.95
C LEU A 425 -13.48 7.06 -14.51
N ASP A 426 -14.15 8.19 -14.30
CA ASP A 426 -14.50 8.66 -12.95
C ASP A 426 -15.68 7.88 -12.34
N HIS A 427 -15.56 6.55 -12.35
CA HIS A 427 -16.59 5.63 -11.91
C HIS A 427 -16.47 5.37 -10.41
N LEU A 428 -17.36 6.01 -9.66
CA LEU A 428 -17.56 5.82 -8.23
C LEU A 428 -19.02 5.36 -8.02
N PRO A 429 -19.25 4.05 -7.80
CA PRO A 429 -20.57 3.46 -7.60
C PRO A 429 -21.33 4.11 -6.45
N GLU A 430 -22.62 4.40 -6.65
CA GLU A 430 -23.44 5.10 -5.64
C GLU A 430 -23.66 4.23 -4.39
N VAL A 431 -23.62 2.89 -4.53
CA VAL A 431 -23.71 1.94 -3.40
C VAL A 431 -22.66 2.20 -2.32
N LEU A 432 -21.50 2.76 -2.68
CA LEU A 432 -20.45 3.08 -1.72
C LEU A 432 -20.86 4.19 -0.75
N ARG A 433 -21.87 5.00 -1.06
CA ARG A 433 -22.36 6.05 -0.15
C ARG A 433 -23.01 5.46 1.10
N ASP A 434 -23.68 4.33 0.94
CA ASP A 434 -24.32 3.61 2.04
C ASP A 434 -23.36 2.61 2.71
N HIS A 435 -22.14 2.47 2.18
CA HIS A 435 -21.09 1.57 2.67
C HIS A 435 -19.73 2.29 2.80
N PRO A 436 -19.59 3.26 3.73
CA PRO A 436 -18.38 4.07 3.84
C PRO A 436 -17.10 3.26 4.10
N ALA A 437 -17.19 2.13 4.81
CA ALA A 437 -16.06 1.23 5.04
C ALA A 437 -15.51 0.61 3.74
N ALA A 438 -16.32 0.51 2.68
CA ALA A 438 -15.92 -0.04 1.38
C ALA A 438 -15.24 0.98 0.46
N ILE A 439 -15.30 2.28 0.79
CA ILE A 439 -14.76 3.35 -0.07
C ILE A 439 -13.24 3.18 -0.27
N THR A 440 -12.49 3.06 0.83
CA THR A 440 -11.02 2.89 0.74
C THR A 440 -10.65 1.62 -0.03
N PRO A 441 -11.17 0.42 0.33
CA PRO A 441 -10.96 -0.81 -0.45
C PRO A 441 -11.26 -0.67 -1.94
N TYR A 442 -12.39 -0.05 -2.30
CA TYR A 442 -12.76 0.14 -3.69
C TYR A 442 -11.72 1.01 -4.41
N LEU A 443 -11.35 2.15 -3.83
CA LEU A 443 -10.44 3.11 -4.47
C LEU A 443 -9.04 2.53 -4.65
N VAL A 444 -8.54 1.74 -3.70
CA VAL A 444 -7.22 1.08 -3.85
C VAL A 444 -7.25 -0.07 -4.85
N MET A 445 -8.35 -0.83 -4.94
CA MET A 445 -8.46 -1.95 -5.87
C MET A 445 -8.80 -1.54 -7.30
N ARG A 446 -9.48 -0.41 -7.48
CA ARG A 446 -10.17 -0.04 -8.73
C ARG A 446 -9.29 -0.23 -9.96
N ASP A 447 -8.10 0.34 -9.96
CA ASP A 447 -7.23 0.37 -11.15
C ASP A 447 -6.63 -1.01 -11.44
N GLY A 448 -6.25 -1.76 -10.40
CA GLY A 448 -5.80 -3.14 -10.54
C GLY A 448 -6.92 -4.05 -11.04
N PHE A 449 -8.14 -3.85 -10.55
CA PHE A 449 -9.34 -4.56 -10.98
C PHE A 449 -9.68 -4.28 -12.45
N VAL A 450 -9.69 -3.00 -12.87
CA VAL A 450 -9.90 -2.61 -14.27
C VAL A 450 -8.86 -3.27 -15.19
N GLN A 451 -7.59 -3.23 -14.81
CA GLN A 451 -6.51 -3.86 -15.57
C GLN A 451 -6.69 -5.38 -15.67
N ARG A 452 -7.04 -6.04 -14.55
CA ARG A 452 -7.21 -7.50 -14.52
C ARG A 452 -8.38 -7.94 -15.40
N VAL A 453 -9.54 -7.31 -15.24
CA VAL A 453 -10.74 -7.60 -16.04
C VAL A 453 -10.47 -7.33 -17.51
N ASN A 454 -9.83 -6.21 -17.84
CA ASN A 454 -9.44 -5.91 -19.21
C ASN A 454 -8.50 -6.97 -19.78
N ARG A 455 -7.50 -7.42 -19.02
CA ARG A 455 -6.57 -8.49 -19.43
C ARG A 455 -7.26 -9.86 -19.57
N GLN A 456 -8.29 -10.16 -18.77
CA GLN A 456 -9.10 -11.38 -18.91
C GLN A 456 -9.97 -11.35 -20.17
N ALA A 457 -10.47 -10.17 -20.54
CA ALA A 457 -11.44 -10.00 -21.62
C ALA A 457 -10.82 -9.67 -22.99
N THR A 458 -9.53 -9.33 -23.05
CA THR A 458 -8.85 -8.91 -24.29
C THR A 458 -7.74 -9.88 -24.69
N GLY A 459 -7.53 -10.02 -26.01
CA GLY A 459 -6.37 -10.69 -26.57
C GLY A 459 -5.16 -9.76 -26.72
N TYR A 460 -4.08 -10.27 -27.30
CA TYR A 460 -2.85 -9.50 -27.54
C TYR A 460 -3.04 -8.32 -28.50
N TRP A 461 -4.00 -8.40 -29.42
CA TRP A 461 -4.33 -7.32 -30.35
C TRP A 461 -5.57 -6.56 -29.89
N ARG A 462 -5.50 -5.24 -30.00
CA ARG A 462 -6.57 -4.32 -29.58
C ARG A 462 -7.04 -3.45 -30.74
N ALA A 463 -8.27 -2.96 -30.62
CA ALA A 463 -8.93 -2.15 -31.67
C ALA A 463 -8.25 -0.80 -31.94
N ASP A 464 -7.48 -0.28 -30.97
CA ASP A 464 -6.68 0.94 -31.07
C ASP A 464 -5.31 0.71 -31.75
N GLY A 465 -5.02 -0.50 -32.20
CA GLY A 465 -3.74 -0.89 -32.80
C GLY A 465 -2.68 -1.33 -31.79
N THR A 466 -2.96 -1.26 -30.48
CA THR A 466 -2.04 -1.74 -29.45
C THR A 466 -1.79 -3.24 -29.61
N GLY A 467 -0.51 -3.62 -29.56
CA GLY A 467 -0.05 -5.01 -29.71
C GLY A 467 0.01 -5.54 -31.13
N VAL A 468 -0.39 -4.75 -32.14
CA VAL A 468 -0.26 -5.14 -33.56
C VAL A 468 1.19 -5.01 -34.02
N GLU A 469 1.76 -3.82 -33.85
CA GLU A 469 3.16 -3.53 -34.13
C GLU A 469 3.98 -3.47 -32.84
N HIS A 470 5.24 -3.89 -32.92
CA HIS A 470 6.14 -3.96 -31.77
C HIS A 470 7.42 -3.18 -32.07
N PHE A 471 7.75 -2.23 -31.19
CA PHE A 471 9.00 -1.48 -31.23
C PHE A 471 9.66 -1.51 -29.87
N SER A 472 10.99 -1.61 -29.85
CA SER A 472 11.79 -1.59 -28.64
C SER A 472 11.83 -0.19 -28.03
N THR A 473 12.10 -0.12 -26.72
CA THR A 473 12.36 1.15 -26.04
C THR A 473 13.52 1.92 -26.67
N ALA A 474 14.50 1.22 -27.25
CA ALA A 474 15.63 1.82 -27.95
C ALA A 474 15.21 2.49 -29.27
N GLU A 475 14.36 1.86 -30.07
CA GLU A 475 13.81 2.45 -31.30
C GLU A 475 12.94 3.68 -30.98
N TRP A 476 12.12 3.59 -29.93
CA TRP A 476 11.36 4.74 -29.43
C TRP A 476 12.27 5.90 -29.01
N ALA A 477 13.35 5.59 -28.29
CA ALA A 477 14.32 6.59 -27.86
C ALA A 477 15.03 7.27 -29.05
N VAL A 478 15.35 6.54 -30.12
CA VAL A 478 15.91 7.11 -31.36
C VAL A 478 14.93 8.09 -32.00
N ALA A 479 13.63 7.75 -32.09
CA ALA A 479 12.63 8.65 -32.64
C ALA A 479 12.51 9.96 -31.84
N LEU A 480 12.50 9.87 -30.51
CA LEU A 480 12.48 11.05 -29.64
C LEU A 480 13.75 11.91 -29.76
N ASP A 481 14.92 11.28 -29.89
CA ASP A 481 16.21 11.97 -30.05
C ASP A 481 16.25 12.75 -31.37
N LEU A 482 15.72 12.17 -32.45
CA LEU A 482 15.55 12.86 -33.74
C LEU A 482 14.64 14.09 -33.62
N LEU A 483 13.52 13.96 -32.91
CA LEU A 483 12.61 15.09 -32.64
C LEU A 483 13.26 16.16 -31.76
N GLY A 484 14.08 15.75 -30.79
CA GLY A 484 14.79 16.61 -29.86
C GLY A 484 16.06 17.28 -30.41
N GLY A 485 16.41 17.05 -31.69
CA GLY A 485 17.60 17.64 -32.32
C GLY A 485 18.90 16.90 -32.03
N GLY A 486 18.84 15.66 -31.53
CA GLY A 486 19.99 14.76 -31.33
C GLY A 486 20.83 15.04 -30.08
N GLY A 487 20.36 15.90 -29.18
CA GLY A 487 21.06 16.28 -27.96
C GLY A 487 20.27 15.97 -26.68
N PRO A 488 20.96 15.86 -25.52
CA PRO A 488 20.32 15.55 -24.24
C PRO A 488 19.42 16.66 -23.69
N ASP A 489 19.65 17.92 -24.08
CA ASP A 489 18.98 19.10 -23.52
C ASP A 489 17.46 19.05 -23.68
N ALA A 490 16.96 18.53 -24.80
CA ALA A 490 15.53 18.40 -25.05
C ALA A 490 14.88 17.43 -24.06
N PHE A 491 15.53 16.30 -23.76
CA PHE A 491 15.04 15.34 -22.77
C PHE A 491 15.04 15.92 -21.36
N ALA A 492 16.11 16.62 -20.97
CA ALA A 492 16.21 17.27 -19.65
C ALA A 492 15.13 18.33 -19.48
N LYS A 493 14.99 19.24 -20.46
CA LYS A 493 13.98 20.31 -20.43
C LYS A 493 12.56 19.75 -20.35
N THR A 494 12.23 18.75 -21.17
CA THR A 494 10.91 18.13 -21.16
C THR A 494 10.66 17.38 -19.85
N GLY A 495 11.67 16.68 -19.31
CA GLY A 495 11.56 16.00 -18.01
C GLY A 495 11.28 16.96 -16.86
N GLU A 496 11.98 18.10 -16.79
CA GLU A 496 11.75 19.13 -15.76
C GLU A 496 10.36 19.77 -15.91
N GLU A 497 9.93 20.06 -17.13
CA GLU A 497 8.60 20.63 -17.39
C GLU A 497 7.47 19.66 -17.01
N LEU A 498 7.63 18.36 -17.28
CA LEU A 498 6.64 17.36 -16.88
C LEU A 498 6.65 17.16 -15.36
N LEU A 499 7.82 17.16 -14.72
CA LEU A 499 7.92 17.11 -13.26
C LEU A 499 7.26 18.34 -12.61
N SER A 500 7.46 19.54 -13.14
CA SER A 500 6.84 20.77 -12.61
C SER A 500 5.31 20.76 -12.72
N ARG A 501 4.78 20.05 -13.73
CA ARG A 501 3.34 19.80 -13.91
C ARG A 501 2.80 18.65 -13.06
N GLY A 502 3.63 17.93 -12.33
CA GLY A 502 3.23 16.79 -11.51
C GLY A 502 3.03 15.48 -12.29
N ASP A 503 3.73 15.31 -13.42
CA ASP A 503 3.70 14.09 -14.25
C ASP A 503 5.03 13.30 -14.20
N PRO A 504 5.51 12.87 -13.01
CA PRO A 504 6.84 12.28 -12.87
C PRO A 504 6.97 10.93 -13.60
N ALA A 505 5.89 10.18 -13.78
CA ALA A 505 5.91 8.90 -14.52
C ALA A 505 6.21 9.10 -16.01
N LEU A 506 5.55 10.08 -16.65
CA LEU A 506 5.80 10.40 -18.05
C LEU A 506 7.18 11.04 -18.21
N ALA A 507 7.56 11.94 -17.29
CA ALA A 507 8.88 12.53 -17.24
C ALA A 507 9.98 11.45 -17.15
N LEU A 508 9.80 10.43 -16.31
CA LEU A 508 10.75 9.33 -16.16
C LEU A 508 10.93 8.58 -17.48
N ARG A 509 9.84 8.25 -18.18
CA ARG A 509 9.88 7.57 -19.49
C ARG A 509 10.64 8.38 -20.54
N ILE A 510 10.47 9.70 -20.56
CA ILE A 510 11.21 10.60 -21.45
C ILE A 510 12.70 10.64 -21.07
N VAL A 511 13.03 10.82 -19.80
CA VAL A 511 14.41 10.91 -19.32
C VAL A 511 15.17 9.60 -19.51
N GLU A 512 14.53 8.45 -19.27
CA GLU A 512 15.13 7.13 -19.53
C GLU A 512 15.37 6.90 -21.03
N SER A 513 14.47 7.36 -21.90
CA SER A 513 14.72 7.37 -23.35
C SER A 513 15.94 8.23 -23.69
N GLY A 514 16.08 9.40 -23.06
CA GLY A 514 17.27 10.24 -23.18
C GLY A 514 18.55 9.53 -22.73
N LEU A 515 18.52 8.83 -21.60
CA LEU A 515 19.67 8.06 -21.09
C LEU A 515 20.05 6.86 -21.96
N LEU A 516 19.10 6.26 -22.69
CA LEU A 516 19.43 5.23 -23.69
C LEU A 516 20.25 5.79 -24.87
N ARG A 517 20.10 7.08 -25.18
CA ARG A 517 20.81 7.76 -26.28
C ARG A 517 22.07 8.47 -25.80
N HIS A 518 22.01 9.05 -24.62
CA HIS A 518 23.03 9.88 -23.99
C HIS A 518 23.40 9.31 -22.60
N PRO A 519 23.95 8.07 -22.51
CA PRO A 519 24.08 7.33 -21.25
C PRO A 519 25.06 7.92 -20.24
N ARG A 520 25.90 8.87 -20.66
CA ARG A 520 26.88 9.55 -19.81
C ARG A 520 26.46 10.94 -19.38
N GLU A 521 25.23 11.37 -19.72
CA GLU A 521 24.75 12.71 -19.42
C GLU A 521 24.39 12.85 -17.92
N PRO A 522 25.17 13.61 -17.12
CA PRO A 522 24.95 13.71 -15.69
C PRO A 522 23.62 14.40 -15.34
N ALA A 523 23.17 15.36 -16.14
CA ALA A 523 21.91 16.07 -15.89
C ALA A 523 20.70 15.13 -15.96
N LEU A 524 20.68 14.23 -16.96
CA LEU A 524 19.62 13.23 -17.10
C LEU A 524 19.65 12.20 -15.97
N ALA A 525 20.83 11.76 -15.54
CA ALA A 525 20.98 10.83 -14.42
C ALA A 525 20.47 11.45 -13.10
N ALA A 526 20.82 12.71 -12.83
CA ALA A 526 20.34 13.44 -11.66
C ALA A 526 18.82 13.66 -11.70
N LEU A 527 18.27 14.02 -12.86
CA LEU A 527 16.83 14.18 -13.04
C LEU A 527 16.09 12.84 -12.89
N ARG A 528 16.62 11.73 -13.42
CA ARG A 528 16.08 10.39 -13.21
C ARG A 528 15.93 10.07 -11.72
N GLN A 529 16.95 10.36 -10.91
CA GLN A 529 16.89 10.12 -9.47
C GLN A 529 15.77 10.92 -8.80
N ARG A 530 15.63 12.21 -9.13
CA ARG A 530 14.55 13.07 -8.59
C ARG A 530 13.16 12.55 -8.99
N LEU A 531 13.02 12.08 -10.23
CA LEU A 531 11.76 11.53 -10.74
C LEU A 531 11.36 10.23 -10.04
N LEU A 532 12.33 9.34 -9.78
CA LEU A 532 12.09 8.12 -9.02
C LEU A 532 11.66 8.43 -7.60
N LEU A 533 12.34 9.36 -6.90
CA LEU A 533 11.94 9.77 -5.55
C LEU A 533 10.53 10.40 -5.52
N ALA A 534 10.18 11.22 -6.51
CA ALA A 534 8.82 11.75 -6.64
C ALA A 534 7.77 10.64 -6.83
N LEU A 535 8.12 9.56 -7.53
CA LEU A 535 7.25 8.40 -7.67
C LEU A 535 7.17 7.56 -6.40
N VAL A 536 8.24 7.49 -5.60
CA VAL A 536 8.18 6.89 -4.26
C VAL A 536 7.20 7.68 -3.38
N GLU A 537 7.33 9.01 -3.30
CA GLU A 537 6.41 9.86 -2.52
C GLU A 537 4.95 9.71 -2.96
N ARG A 538 4.72 9.61 -4.27
CA ARG A 538 3.36 9.49 -4.82
C ARG A 538 2.66 8.18 -4.43
N ASN A 539 3.39 7.07 -4.38
CA ASN A 539 2.78 5.74 -4.27
C ASN A 539 2.74 5.18 -2.83
N GLN A 540 3.29 5.90 -1.85
CA GLN A 540 3.54 5.40 -0.48
C GLN A 540 2.34 4.91 0.34
N PHE A 541 1.09 5.14 -0.10
CA PHE A 541 -0.13 4.70 0.62
C PHE A 541 -1.10 3.84 -0.19
N LEU A 542 -1.29 4.16 -1.47
CA LEU A 542 -2.30 3.53 -2.31
C LEU A 542 -1.75 2.39 -3.16
N ASP A 543 -0.43 2.34 -3.35
CA ASP A 543 0.22 1.34 -4.19
C ASP A 543 1.61 0.96 -3.62
N PRO A 544 1.65 0.11 -2.58
CA PRO A 544 2.89 -0.33 -1.95
C PRO A 544 3.86 -1.04 -2.90
N PHE A 545 3.33 -1.64 -3.97
CA PHE A 545 4.14 -2.33 -4.97
C PHE A 545 4.86 -1.36 -5.91
N LYS A 546 4.16 -0.35 -6.43
CA LYS A 546 4.82 0.75 -7.15
C LYS A 546 5.81 1.47 -6.26
N PHE A 547 5.47 1.70 -4.98
CA PHE A 547 6.39 2.26 -4.01
C PHE A 547 7.69 1.44 -3.94
N ALA A 548 7.59 0.14 -3.69
CA ALA A 548 8.74 -0.76 -3.59
C ALA A 548 9.56 -0.79 -4.88
N TYR A 549 8.88 -0.85 -6.03
CA TYR A 549 9.50 -0.82 -7.36
C TYR A 549 10.33 0.44 -7.59
N TYR A 550 9.75 1.62 -7.37
CA TYR A 550 10.45 2.89 -7.58
C TYR A 550 11.53 3.14 -6.52
N ALA A 551 11.31 2.72 -5.28
CA ALA A 551 12.34 2.76 -4.24
C ALA A 551 13.54 1.90 -4.65
N GLY A 552 13.28 0.70 -5.17
CA GLY A 552 14.25 -0.24 -5.73
C GLY A 552 15.10 0.39 -6.82
N LEU A 553 14.45 1.01 -7.80
CA LEU A 553 15.13 1.71 -8.90
C LEU A 553 15.91 2.96 -8.43
N ALA A 554 15.47 3.60 -7.34
CA ALA A 554 16.12 4.75 -6.74
C ALA A 554 17.31 4.37 -5.84
N GLY A 555 17.46 3.09 -5.50
CA GLY A 555 18.42 2.62 -4.49
C GLY A 555 18.16 3.25 -3.11
N LEU A 556 16.87 3.43 -2.76
CA LEU A 556 16.45 4.00 -1.49
C LEU A 556 16.44 2.93 -0.40
N THR A 557 17.25 3.10 0.63
CA THR A 557 17.19 2.30 1.85
C THR A 557 16.31 3.01 2.87
N LEU A 558 15.33 2.30 3.42
CA LEU A 558 14.43 2.73 4.49
C LEU A 558 14.63 1.82 5.69
N ALA A 559 15.33 2.31 6.72
CA ALA A 559 15.48 1.60 7.98
C ALA A 559 14.21 1.74 8.85
N PRO A 560 13.99 0.85 9.84
CA PRO A 560 12.91 1.00 10.81
C PRO A 560 13.00 2.36 11.52
N ALA A 561 11.86 3.04 11.68
CA ALA A 561 11.79 4.18 12.59
C ALA A 561 11.78 3.66 14.03
N GLY A 562 12.81 4.01 14.79
CA GLY A 562 12.97 3.66 16.21
C GLY A 562 13.42 4.86 17.01
#